data_AF-A0AAE3U4T3-F1
#
_entry.id   AF-A0AAE3U4T3-F1
#
_cell.length_a   1.000
_cell.length_b   1.000
_cell.length_c   1.000
_cell.angle_alpha   90.00
_cell.angle_beta   90.00
_cell.angle_gamma   90.00
#
_symmetry.space_group_name_H-M   'P 1'
#
loop_
_entity.id
_entity.type
_entity.pdbx_description
1 polymer ?
#
loop_
_entity_poly.entity_id
_entity_poly.type
_entity_poly.pdbx_seq_one_letter_code
_entity_poly.pdbx_strand_id
1 'polypeptide(L)'
;MDNSKSDNISPEWTLKPDEKIERKALHEQFGGRTQGGIGPSKSSPNVFVFTDPIAGTKHGYIDGWGEDGCFHYTGEGQRGDQVMKSGNASIFRHKQEGRALRLFDGARGVVEYMGEFEVDDHQPYYLADAPETGGGPVRQVIVFRLRPVQTPVGAPTVGAILPNQPVFEDVPLEGYFTERMVVEPSREPYEAERKEAELVRQFADYVRAMGLQIVRRRILPKGEAKPIFTDIYLPTKNLLVEAKGSVERGSLRMAIGQLSDYRRFFEGADCAVLVPSKPRDDLLDLCESQSISVFWPIDGGFQSHGSQLTKD
;
A
#
# COMPACT_ATOMS: atom_id res chain seq x y z
N MET A 1 -57.41 26.96 -0.70
CA MET A 1 -56.91 25.83 0.10
C MET A 1 -55.40 25.90 0.03
N ASP A 2 -54.85 26.39 1.13
CA ASP A 2 -53.42 26.57 1.37
C ASP A 2 -52.75 25.19 1.43
N ASN A 3 -51.83 24.93 0.52
CA ASN A 3 -51.08 23.68 0.48
C ASN A 3 -49.73 23.96 1.12
N SER A 4 -49.72 23.90 2.46
CA SER A 4 -48.52 24.03 3.27
C SER A 4 -47.51 23.01 2.78
N LYS A 5 -46.46 23.48 2.11
CA LYS A 5 -45.23 22.70 1.94
C LYS A 5 -44.79 22.33 3.34
N SER A 6 -44.81 21.04 3.67
CA SER A 6 -44.12 20.53 4.84
C SER A 6 -42.65 20.89 4.64
N ASP A 7 -42.18 21.94 5.32
CA ASP A 7 -40.77 22.23 5.45
C ASP A 7 -40.14 20.98 6.05
N ASN A 8 -39.46 20.21 5.21
CA ASN A 8 -38.79 18.98 5.62
C ASN A 8 -37.50 19.42 6.33
N ILE A 9 -37.63 19.82 7.59
CA ILE A 9 -36.53 20.27 8.43
C ILE A 9 -35.55 19.10 8.52
N SER A 10 -34.38 19.26 7.91
CA SER A 10 -33.32 18.26 8.01
C SER A 10 -32.93 18.12 9.48
N PRO A 11 -32.73 16.89 9.99
CA PRO A 11 -32.37 16.67 11.38
C PRO A 11 -31.04 17.38 11.69
N GLU A 12 -31.02 18.16 12.76
CA GLU A 12 -29.84 18.88 13.23
C GLU A 12 -28.79 17.88 13.75
N TRP A 13 -27.51 18.09 13.40
CA TRP A 13 -26.43 17.21 13.84
C TRP A 13 -26.09 17.44 15.32
N THR A 14 -26.21 16.40 16.14
CA THR A 14 -26.02 16.50 17.60
C THR A 14 -24.83 15.72 18.17
N LEU A 15 -24.22 14.83 17.38
CA LEU A 15 -23.13 13.97 17.87
C LEU A 15 -21.83 14.75 18.03
N LYS A 16 -21.14 14.53 19.15
CA LYS A 16 -19.80 15.08 19.43
C LYS A 16 -18.72 14.04 19.18
N PRO A 17 -17.48 14.46 18.84
CA PRO A 17 -16.36 13.53 18.76
C PRO A 17 -16.26 12.62 19.99
N ASP A 18 -15.83 11.38 19.77
CA ASP A 18 -15.73 10.27 20.73
C ASP A 18 -17.07 9.70 21.23
N GLU A 19 -18.22 10.28 20.84
CA GLU A 19 -19.53 9.71 21.15
C GLU A 19 -19.80 8.44 20.32
N LYS A 20 -20.37 7.44 20.99
CA LYS A 20 -20.71 6.14 20.40
C LYS A 20 -22.20 6.07 20.08
N ILE A 21 -22.53 5.52 18.93
CA ILE A 21 -23.90 5.34 18.49
C ILE A 21 -24.05 4.00 17.76
N GLU A 22 -25.20 3.33 17.91
CA GLU A 22 -25.53 2.22 17.04
C GLU A 22 -25.69 2.72 15.60
N ARG A 23 -24.96 2.13 14.65
CA ARG A 23 -25.03 2.53 13.23
C ARG A 23 -26.46 2.48 12.68
N LYS A 24 -27.29 1.56 13.19
CA LYS A 24 -28.71 1.50 12.85
C LYS A 24 -29.45 2.76 13.31
N ALA A 25 -29.29 3.17 14.57
CA ALA A 25 -29.88 4.38 15.12
C ALA A 25 -29.38 5.65 14.41
N LEU A 26 -28.07 5.71 14.09
CA LEU A 26 -27.49 6.78 13.29
C LEU A 26 -28.23 6.94 11.94
N HIS A 27 -28.48 5.83 11.26
CA HIS A 27 -29.18 5.84 9.97
C HIS A 27 -30.68 6.16 10.10
N GLU A 28 -31.33 5.73 11.18
CA GLU A 28 -32.73 6.09 11.48
C GLU A 28 -32.87 7.60 11.74
N GLN A 29 -31.91 8.20 12.44
CA GLN A 29 -31.93 9.61 12.81
C GLN A 29 -31.53 10.53 11.66
N PHE A 30 -30.47 10.19 10.90
CA PHE A 30 -29.86 11.10 9.92
C PHE A 30 -29.93 10.60 8.47
N GLY A 31 -30.51 9.43 8.22
CA GLY A 31 -30.57 8.79 6.90
C GLY A 31 -29.22 8.16 6.50
N GLY A 32 -28.90 8.20 5.20
CA GLY A 32 -27.66 7.62 4.68
C GLY A 32 -27.83 6.19 4.19
N ARG A 33 -27.01 5.81 3.20
CA ARG A 33 -26.94 4.43 2.71
C ARG A 33 -26.37 3.52 3.82
N THR A 34 -27.08 2.44 4.12
CA THR A 34 -26.77 1.50 5.20
C THR A 34 -25.77 0.41 4.82
N GLN A 35 -25.52 0.22 3.52
CA GLN A 35 -24.60 -0.78 2.98
C GLN A 35 -23.29 -0.11 2.52
N GLY A 36 -22.16 -0.72 2.88
CA GLY A 36 -20.82 -0.25 2.52
C GLY A 36 -20.18 0.71 3.54
N GLY A 37 -18.96 1.16 3.24
CA GLY A 37 -18.20 2.11 4.05
C GLY A 37 -18.59 3.58 3.83
N ILE A 38 -19.19 3.91 2.69
CA ILE A 38 -19.63 5.28 2.37
C ILE A 38 -21.16 5.32 2.37
N GLY A 39 -21.74 6.25 3.13
CA GLY A 39 -23.17 6.39 3.35
C GLY A 39 -23.70 7.79 3.02
N PRO A 40 -23.82 8.18 1.74
CA PRO A 40 -24.41 9.46 1.38
C PRO A 40 -25.89 9.51 1.82
N SER A 41 -26.31 10.55 2.56
CA SER A 41 -27.70 10.78 2.95
C SER A 41 -28.47 11.66 1.97
N LYS A 42 -29.77 11.39 1.82
CA LYS A 42 -30.76 12.25 1.16
C LYS A 42 -31.64 13.02 2.16
N SER A 43 -31.67 12.57 3.42
CA SER A 43 -32.54 13.11 4.46
C SER A 43 -31.83 14.17 5.31
N SER A 44 -30.51 14.23 5.25
CA SER A 44 -29.68 15.24 5.90
C SER A 44 -28.50 15.59 5.00
N PRO A 45 -27.89 16.78 5.15
CA PRO A 45 -26.72 17.21 4.37
C PRO A 45 -25.43 16.52 4.87
N ASN A 46 -25.45 15.19 4.98
CA ASN A 46 -24.32 14.40 5.48
C ASN A 46 -23.90 13.32 4.48
N VAL A 47 -22.61 13.02 4.48
CA VAL A 47 -22.00 11.82 3.91
C VAL A 47 -21.30 11.11 5.05
N PHE A 48 -21.79 9.92 5.40
CA PHE A 48 -21.17 9.09 6.44
C PHE A 48 -20.00 8.30 5.85
N VAL A 49 -18.88 8.27 6.56
CA VAL A 49 -17.69 7.50 6.20
C VAL A 49 -17.36 6.60 7.38
N PHE A 50 -17.32 5.29 7.15
CA PHE A 50 -17.04 4.29 8.16
C PHE A 50 -15.70 3.63 7.82
N THR A 51 -14.77 3.67 8.76
CA THR A 51 -13.50 2.96 8.69
C THR A 51 -13.50 1.78 9.65
N ASP A 52 -12.84 0.70 9.25
CA ASP A 52 -12.57 -0.46 10.11
C ASP A 52 -11.30 -1.10 9.53
N PRO A 53 -10.10 -0.66 9.96
CA PRO A 53 -8.85 -1.11 9.36
C PRO A 53 -8.68 -2.63 9.37
N ILE A 54 -9.16 -3.30 10.43
CA ILE A 54 -9.08 -4.76 10.58
C ILE A 54 -9.97 -5.44 9.52
N ALA A 55 -11.24 -5.02 9.41
CA ALA A 55 -12.14 -5.58 8.40
C ALA A 55 -11.80 -5.11 6.98
N GLY A 56 -11.17 -3.96 6.82
CA GLY A 56 -10.77 -3.35 5.55
C GLY A 56 -9.56 -4.03 4.91
N THR A 57 -8.66 -4.59 5.71
CA THR A 57 -7.45 -5.28 5.24
C THR A 57 -7.79 -6.41 4.22
N LYS A 58 -8.88 -7.16 4.44
CA LYS A 58 -9.34 -8.22 3.51
C LYS A 58 -9.79 -7.71 2.13
N HIS A 59 -10.01 -6.41 2.00
CA HIS A 59 -10.37 -5.70 0.77
C HIS A 59 -9.21 -4.86 0.21
N GLY A 60 -8.03 -4.94 0.84
CA GLY A 60 -6.87 -4.13 0.52
C GLY A 60 -6.97 -2.67 0.98
N TYR A 61 -7.91 -2.35 1.88
CA TYR A 61 -8.09 -0.98 2.38
C TYR A 61 -7.10 -0.70 3.51
N ILE A 62 -6.42 0.43 3.41
CA ILE A 62 -5.44 0.91 4.38
C ILE A 62 -5.86 2.31 4.76
N ASP A 63 -6.73 2.38 5.76
CA ASP A 63 -7.23 3.63 6.29
C ASP A 63 -6.40 4.04 7.51
N GLY A 64 -6.14 5.32 7.70
CA GLY A 64 -5.43 5.81 8.87
C GLY A 64 -4.93 7.25 8.76
N TRP A 65 -4.43 7.80 9.86
CA TRP A 65 -3.84 9.14 9.89
C TRP A 65 -2.48 9.18 9.16
N GLY A 66 -2.26 10.18 8.32
CA GLY A 66 -0.98 10.53 7.73
C GLY A 66 -0.23 11.61 8.51
N GLU A 67 1.06 11.79 8.20
CA GLU A 67 1.94 12.83 8.78
C GLU A 67 1.54 14.25 8.36
N ASP A 68 0.77 14.36 7.29
CA ASP A 68 0.23 15.60 6.74
C ASP A 68 -1.00 16.11 7.50
N GLY A 69 -1.38 15.44 8.60
CA GLY A 69 -2.57 15.75 9.39
C GLY A 69 -3.88 15.39 8.69
N CYS A 70 -3.84 14.61 7.61
CA CYS A 70 -5.02 14.07 6.95
C CYS A 70 -5.30 12.65 7.42
N PHE A 71 -6.58 12.27 7.50
CA PHE A 71 -7.01 10.89 7.56
C PHE A 71 -7.12 10.35 6.13
N HIS A 72 -6.35 9.31 5.81
CA HIS A 72 -6.33 8.65 4.53
C HIS A 72 -7.42 7.59 4.52
N TYR A 73 -8.36 7.71 3.59
CA TYR A 73 -9.52 6.82 3.49
C TYR A 73 -9.60 6.17 2.10
N THR A 74 -9.61 4.85 2.06
CA THR A 74 -9.71 4.09 0.82
C THR A 74 -11.15 4.13 0.29
N GLY A 75 -11.32 4.52 -0.96
CA GLY A 75 -12.61 4.63 -1.63
C GLY A 75 -13.34 3.29 -1.76
N GLU A 76 -14.61 3.36 -2.17
CA GLU A 76 -15.42 2.18 -2.41
C GLU A 76 -15.18 1.55 -3.79
N GLY A 77 -15.33 0.23 -3.84
CA GLY A 77 -15.15 -0.59 -5.03
C GLY A 77 -14.33 -1.82 -4.68
N GLN A 78 -14.97 -2.99 -4.75
CA GLN A 78 -14.40 -4.27 -4.28
C GLN A 78 -13.84 -5.16 -5.40
N ARG A 79 -14.05 -4.79 -6.66
CA ARG A 79 -13.56 -5.47 -7.87
C ARG A 79 -13.27 -4.46 -8.98
N GLY A 80 -12.22 -4.70 -9.75
CA GLY A 80 -11.69 -3.80 -10.77
C GLY A 80 -11.22 -2.46 -10.21
N ASP A 81 -10.60 -1.65 -11.07
CA ASP A 81 -10.13 -0.32 -10.69
C ASP A 81 -11.28 0.53 -10.14
N GLN A 82 -11.01 1.21 -9.04
CA GLN A 82 -11.97 2.13 -8.46
C GLN A 82 -12.15 3.33 -9.37
N VAL A 83 -13.39 3.81 -9.43
CA VAL A 83 -13.76 4.95 -10.25
C VAL A 83 -14.48 5.99 -9.42
N MET A 84 -14.36 7.26 -9.81
CA MET A 84 -14.92 8.41 -9.12
C MET A 84 -16.45 8.52 -9.33
N LYS A 85 -17.21 7.54 -8.84
CA LYS A 85 -18.68 7.46 -8.92
C LYS A 85 -19.32 7.15 -7.56
N SER A 86 -20.64 7.35 -7.45
CA SER A 86 -21.43 6.99 -6.27
C SER A 86 -20.84 7.54 -4.95
N GLY A 87 -20.43 6.69 -4.01
CA GLY A 87 -19.85 7.08 -2.74
C GLY A 87 -18.55 7.88 -2.91
N ASN A 88 -17.66 7.44 -3.80
CA ASN A 88 -16.40 8.16 -4.09
C ASN A 88 -16.69 9.59 -4.60
N ALA A 89 -17.65 9.73 -5.51
CA ALA A 89 -18.08 11.04 -5.98
C ALA A 89 -18.71 11.89 -4.87
N SER A 90 -19.44 11.27 -3.93
CA SER A 90 -20.06 11.97 -2.81
C SER A 90 -19.01 12.51 -1.83
N ILE A 91 -17.92 11.78 -1.58
CA ILE A 91 -16.77 12.28 -0.80
C ILE A 91 -16.13 13.45 -1.55
N PHE A 92 -15.76 13.25 -2.82
CA PHE A 92 -15.05 14.25 -3.60
C PHE A 92 -15.82 15.57 -3.74
N ARG A 93 -17.15 15.52 -3.93
CA ARG A 93 -17.99 16.70 -4.17
C ARG A 93 -18.70 17.23 -2.92
N HIS A 94 -18.50 16.65 -1.74
CA HIS A 94 -19.23 17.01 -0.52
C HIS A 94 -19.31 18.52 -0.26
N LYS A 95 -18.18 19.26 -0.36
CA LYS A 95 -18.10 20.72 -0.26
C LYS A 95 -18.99 21.44 -1.26
N GLN A 96 -18.89 21.06 -2.54
CA GLN A 96 -19.68 21.65 -3.63
C GLN A 96 -21.18 21.39 -3.44
N GLU A 97 -21.53 20.25 -2.86
CA GLU A 97 -22.90 19.85 -2.57
C GLU A 97 -23.41 20.39 -1.22
N GLY A 98 -22.59 21.09 -0.44
CA GLY A 98 -22.96 21.62 0.88
C GLY A 98 -23.21 20.52 1.92
N ARG A 99 -22.42 19.44 1.88
CA ARG A 99 -22.60 18.25 2.73
C ARG A 99 -21.39 18.03 3.63
N ALA A 100 -21.64 17.77 4.90
CA ALA A 100 -20.60 17.44 5.87
C ALA A 100 -20.13 15.99 5.71
N LEU A 101 -18.81 15.74 5.71
CA LEU A 101 -18.27 14.38 5.84
C LEU A 101 -18.13 14.05 7.32
N ARG A 102 -18.82 12.99 7.73
CA ARG A 102 -18.85 12.52 9.12
C ARG A 102 -18.11 11.19 9.19
N LEU A 103 -16.91 11.19 9.76
CA LEU A 103 -16.06 10.00 9.88
C LEU A 103 -16.39 9.23 11.17
N PHE A 104 -16.47 7.91 11.07
CA PHE A 104 -16.75 7.00 12.16
C PHE A 104 -15.72 5.86 12.19
N ASP A 105 -15.24 5.53 13.38
CA ASP A 105 -14.50 4.29 13.64
C ASP A 105 -15.48 3.15 13.93
N GLY A 106 -15.30 2.03 13.24
CA GLY A 106 -16.18 0.87 13.22
C GLY A 106 -17.10 0.81 12.00
N ALA A 107 -17.27 -0.40 11.45
CA ALA A 107 -18.13 -0.64 10.29
C ALA A 107 -19.51 -1.24 10.62
N ARG A 108 -19.70 -1.86 11.79
CA ARG A 108 -20.95 -2.57 12.17
C ARG A 108 -21.25 -2.40 13.66
N GLY A 109 -22.53 -2.52 14.01
CA GLY A 109 -22.96 -2.43 15.41
C GLY A 109 -22.82 -1.00 15.94
N VAL A 110 -22.11 -0.85 17.05
CA VAL A 110 -21.77 0.44 17.64
C VAL A 110 -20.55 1.02 16.93
N VAL A 111 -20.63 2.28 16.54
CA VAL A 111 -19.56 3.04 15.88
C VAL A 111 -19.25 4.30 16.69
N GLU A 112 -18.01 4.75 16.64
CA GLU A 112 -17.53 5.93 17.37
C GLU A 112 -17.35 7.11 16.42
N TYR A 113 -17.95 8.26 16.74
CA TYR A 113 -17.86 9.44 15.88
C TYR A 113 -16.50 10.11 16.02
N MET A 114 -15.70 10.13 14.95
CA MET A 114 -14.36 10.72 14.97
C MET A 114 -14.37 12.24 14.74
N GLY A 115 -15.43 12.76 14.11
CA GLY A 115 -15.57 14.20 13.85
C GLY A 115 -15.98 14.52 12.42
N GLU A 116 -16.01 15.83 12.14
CA GLU A 116 -16.28 16.37 10.82
C GLU A 116 -14.98 16.55 10.05
N PHE A 117 -14.99 16.10 8.80
CA PHE A 117 -13.84 16.15 7.93
C PHE A 117 -14.18 16.84 6.61
N GLU A 118 -13.13 17.24 5.92
CA GLU A 118 -13.18 17.82 4.60
C GLU A 118 -12.09 17.20 3.73
N VAL A 119 -12.39 17.00 2.46
CA VAL A 119 -11.35 16.64 1.49
C VAL A 119 -10.30 17.76 1.42
N ASP A 120 -9.02 17.39 1.38
CA ASP A 120 -7.91 18.31 1.22
C ASP A 120 -8.05 19.13 -0.07
N ASP A 121 -7.87 20.45 0.01
CA ASP A 121 -8.10 21.34 -1.13
C ASP A 121 -6.95 21.29 -2.15
N HIS A 122 -5.74 20.94 -1.70
CA HIS A 122 -4.55 20.95 -2.55
C HIS A 122 -4.35 19.63 -3.30
N GLN A 123 -4.47 18.51 -2.60
CA GLN A 123 -4.41 17.18 -3.18
C GLN A 123 -5.52 16.30 -2.54
N PRO A 124 -6.74 16.35 -3.12
CA PRO A 124 -7.94 15.66 -2.61
C PRO A 124 -7.81 14.15 -2.43
N TYR A 125 -7.05 13.50 -3.31
CA TYR A 125 -6.82 12.07 -3.31
C TYR A 125 -5.55 11.73 -4.10
N TYR A 126 -5.10 10.49 -3.97
CA TYR A 126 -4.12 9.86 -4.84
C TYR A 126 -4.59 8.44 -5.21
N LEU A 127 -3.89 7.82 -6.14
CA LEU A 127 -4.17 6.46 -6.58
C LEU A 127 -3.10 5.54 -6.00
N ALA A 128 -3.50 4.35 -5.55
CA ALA A 128 -2.60 3.34 -4.99
C ALA A 128 -3.02 1.94 -5.43
N ASP A 129 -2.12 0.96 -5.29
CA ASP A 129 -2.41 -0.43 -5.62
C ASP A 129 -2.84 -1.24 -4.39
N ALA A 130 -3.95 -1.96 -4.55
CA ALA A 130 -4.48 -2.84 -3.53
C ALA A 130 -5.04 -4.14 -4.14
N PRO A 131 -4.93 -5.28 -3.44
CA PRO A 131 -5.55 -6.51 -3.90
C PRO A 131 -7.07 -6.37 -3.91
N GLU A 132 -7.74 -7.07 -4.82
CA GLU A 132 -9.17 -7.28 -4.72
C GLU A 132 -9.55 -8.05 -3.45
N THR A 133 -10.84 -8.01 -3.13
CA THR A 133 -11.40 -8.70 -1.96
C THR A 133 -10.99 -10.17 -1.94
N GLY A 134 -10.42 -10.61 -0.81
CA GLY A 134 -9.98 -12.00 -0.63
C GLY A 134 -8.63 -12.32 -1.27
N GLY A 135 -7.79 -11.32 -1.55
CA GLY A 135 -6.48 -11.53 -2.18
C GLY A 135 -6.56 -11.78 -3.69
N GLY A 136 -7.58 -11.21 -4.33
CA GLY A 136 -7.72 -11.26 -5.79
C GLY A 136 -6.70 -10.37 -6.51
N PRO A 137 -6.83 -10.19 -7.84
CA PRO A 137 -5.90 -9.38 -8.63
C PRO A 137 -5.64 -8.00 -8.04
N VAL A 138 -4.44 -7.47 -8.25
CA VAL A 138 -4.14 -6.07 -7.91
C VAL A 138 -5.01 -5.15 -8.76
N ARG A 139 -5.57 -4.12 -8.11
CA ARG A 139 -6.35 -3.07 -8.74
C ARG A 139 -5.91 -1.70 -8.24
N GLN A 140 -6.23 -0.68 -9.02
CA GLN A 140 -6.08 0.70 -8.59
C GLN A 140 -7.22 1.11 -7.63
N VAL A 141 -6.87 1.69 -6.50
CA VAL A 141 -7.80 2.27 -5.53
C VAL A 141 -7.61 3.78 -5.41
N ILE A 142 -8.68 4.48 -5.08
CA ILE A 142 -8.67 5.91 -4.78
C ILE A 142 -8.46 6.06 -3.27
N VAL A 143 -7.46 6.82 -2.84
CA VAL A 143 -7.25 7.13 -1.43
C VAL A 143 -7.49 8.61 -1.19
N PHE A 144 -8.57 8.94 -0.49
CA PHE A 144 -8.95 10.30 -0.15
C PHE A 144 -8.13 10.83 1.02
N ARG A 145 -7.70 12.08 0.94
CA ARG A 145 -7.02 12.80 2.04
C ARG A 145 -8.04 13.69 2.74
N LEU A 146 -8.42 13.33 3.96
CA LEU A 146 -9.49 13.98 4.73
C LEU A 146 -8.91 14.79 5.89
N ARG A 147 -9.03 16.11 5.87
CA ARG A 147 -8.61 17.00 6.96
C ARG A 147 -9.75 17.19 7.97
N PRO A 148 -9.48 17.19 9.28
CA PRO A 148 -10.51 17.53 10.27
C PRO A 148 -10.91 19.01 10.17
N VAL A 149 -12.22 19.29 10.22
CA VAL A 149 -12.75 20.67 10.24
C VAL A 149 -12.54 21.35 11.59
N GLN A 150 -12.61 20.55 12.66
CA GLN A 150 -12.31 20.96 14.03
C GLN A 150 -11.29 19.98 14.59
N THR A 151 -10.11 20.46 14.99
CA THR A 151 -9.05 19.61 15.55
C THR A 151 -9.56 18.93 16.83
N PRO A 152 -9.66 17.60 16.90
CA PRO A 152 -9.97 16.93 18.15
C PRO A 152 -8.81 17.15 19.12
N VAL A 153 -9.10 17.67 20.31
CA VAL A 153 -8.14 17.65 21.42
C VAL A 153 -8.00 16.18 21.83
N GLY A 154 -6.91 15.53 21.41
CA GLY A 154 -6.60 14.16 21.82
C GLY A 154 -6.61 13.09 20.72
N ALA A 155 -6.49 13.43 19.43
CA ALA A 155 -6.30 12.44 18.38
C ALA A 155 -5.12 11.50 18.74
N PRO A 156 -5.33 10.17 18.82
CA PRO A 156 -4.24 9.24 19.08
C PRO A 156 -3.19 9.36 17.98
N THR A 157 -1.95 9.65 18.39
CA THR A 157 -0.77 9.86 17.53
C THR A 157 -0.22 8.55 16.95
N VAL A 158 -1.09 7.66 16.47
CA VAL A 158 -0.67 6.37 15.91
C VAL A 158 -1.52 6.05 14.68
N GLY A 159 -0.99 6.33 13.49
CA GLY A 159 -1.56 6.01 12.18
C GLY A 159 -0.55 6.28 11.06
N ALA A 160 -0.61 5.52 9.96
CA ALA A 160 0.43 5.41 8.93
C ALA A 160 0.76 6.71 8.17
N ILE A 161 1.81 7.36 8.64
CA ILE A 161 2.61 8.38 7.98
C ILE A 161 2.98 7.97 6.54
N LEU A 162 2.55 8.73 5.54
CA LEU A 162 3.13 8.66 4.20
C LEU A 162 4.29 9.64 4.10
N PRO A 163 5.47 9.22 3.64
CA PRO A 163 6.62 10.08 3.73
C PRO A 163 6.63 11.07 2.56
N ASN A 164 7.07 12.30 2.85
CA ASN A 164 7.20 13.37 1.83
C ASN A 164 8.45 13.23 0.94
N GLN A 165 9.34 12.30 1.30
CA GLN A 165 10.54 11.87 0.59
C GLN A 165 10.70 10.36 0.76
N PRO A 166 11.40 9.63 -0.12
CA PRO A 166 11.63 8.20 0.10
C PRO A 166 12.35 7.96 1.43
N VAL A 167 11.84 7.02 2.22
CA VAL A 167 12.47 6.58 3.48
C VAL A 167 13.14 5.23 3.26
N PHE A 168 14.35 5.08 3.78
CA PHE A 168 15.19 3.91 3.61
C PHE A 168 15.56 3.30 4.96
N GLU A 169 15.48 1.98 5.05
CA GLU A 169 15.87 1.24 6.23
C GLU A 169 16.60 -0.05 5.84
N ASP A 170 17.72 -0.31 6.48
CA ASP A 170 18.44 -1.58 6.34
C ASP A 170 17.76 -2.66 7.16
N VAL A 171 17.42 -3.76 6.49
CA VAL A 171 16.77 -4.92 7.10
C VAL A 171 17.70 -6.13 6.96
N PRO A 172 17.88 -6.93 8.03
CA PRO A 172 18.57 -8.21 7.92
C PRO A 172 17.84 -9.15 6.94
N LEU A 173 18.59 -9.88 6.12
CA LEU A 173 18.03 -10.84 5.14
C LEU A 173 17.20 -11.93 5.81
N GLU A 174 17.48 -12.23 7.08
CA GLU A 174 16.80 -13.22 7.91
C GLU A 174 15.37 -12.77 8.33
N GLY A 175 15.01 -11.50 8.13
CA GLY A 175 13.68 -10.93 8.45
C GLY A 175 12.55 -11.29 7.47
N TYR A 176 12.83 -12.15 6.48
CA TYR A 176 11.95 -12.48 5.35
C TYR A 176 10.53 -12.92 5.77
N PHE A 177 10.37 -13.60 6.91
CA PHE A 177 9.07 -14.09 7.40
C PHE A 177 8.23 -13.03 8.13
N THR A 178 8.87 -12.14 8.89
CA THR A 178 8.18 -11.12 9.70
C THR A 178 7.55 -10.04 8.80
N GLU A 179 8.21 -9.75 7.67
CA GLU A 179 7.77 -8.79 6.66
C GLU A 179 6.58 -9.29 5.81
N ARG A 180 6.57 -10.58 5.44
CA ARG A 180 5.44 -11.17 4.69
C ARG A 180 4.13 -11.08 5.47
N MET A 181 4.18 -11.19 6.79
CA MET A 181 3.03 -10.92 7.66
C MET A 181 2.57 -9.45 7.61
N VAL A 182 3.46 -8.51 7.29
CA VAL A 182 3.14 -7.07 7.16
C VAL A 182 2.60 -6.75 5.76
N VAL A 183 3.15 -7.35 4.71
CA VAL A 183 2.82 -7.00 3.31
C VAL A 183 1.65 -7.83 2.76
N GLU A 184 1.65 -9.15 2.99
CA GLU A 184 0.62 -10.08 2.51
C GLU A 184 0.34 -11.20 3.55
N PRO A 185 -0.32 -10.88 4.68
CA PRO A 185 -0.50 -11.82 5.80
C PRO A 185 -1.30 -13.10 5.48
N SER A 186 -2.02 -13.15 4.36
CA SER A 186 -2.99 -14.20 4.06
C SER A 186 -2.53 -15.25 3.04
N ARG A 187 -1.28 -15.23 2.59
CA ARG A 187 -0.80 -16.08 1.49
C ARG A 187 0.22 -17.12 1.95
N GLU A 188 -0.03 -18.39 1.64
CA GLU A 188 0.97 -19.45 1.85
C GLU A 188 2.10 -19.35 0.81
N PRO A 189 3.38 -19.54 1.22
CA PRO A 189 4.52 -19.49 0.31
C PRO A 189 4.47 -20.59 -0.75
N TYR A 190 4.57 -20.22 -2.04
CA TYR A 190 4.67 -21.17 -3.15
C TYR A 190 6.08 -21.79 -3.25
N GLU A 191 6.24 -22.90 -3.99
CA GLU A 191 7.54 -23.58 -4.15
C GLU A 191 8.66 -22.68 -4.71
N ALA A 192 8.33 -21.78 -5.65
CA ALA A 192 9.28 -20.86 -6.25
C ALA A 192 9.91 -19.91 -5.21
N GLU A 193 9.10 -19.42 -4.27
CA GLU A 193 9.55 -18.50 -3.21
C GLU A 193 10.48 -19.19 -2.22
N ARG A 194 10.27 -20.49 -1.95
CA ARG A 194 11.20 -21.29 -1.12
C ARG A 194 12.56 -21.45 -1.81
N LYS A 195 12.56 -21.66 -3.13
CA LYS A 195 13.78 -21.73 -3.93
C LYS A 195 14.52 -20.38 -3.94
N GLU A 196 13.79 -19.27 -4.01
CA GLU A 196 14.35 -17.91 -3.92
C GLU A 196 14.99 -17.66 -2.57
N ALA A 197 14.30 -17.96 -1.47
CA ALA A 197 14.84 -17.77 -0.12
C ALA A 197 16.13 -18.56 0.11
N GLU A 198 16.17 -19.82 -0.34
CA GLU A 198 17.36 -20.65 -0.25
C GLU A 198 18.51 -20.11 -1.12
N LEU A 199 18.21 -19.63 -2.33
CA LEU A 199 19.20 -19.06 -3.24
C LEU A 199 19.78 -17.74 -2.69
N VAL A 200 18.93 -16.87 -2.13
CA VAL A 200 19.35 -15.64 -1.43
C VAL A 200 20.27 -15.97 -0.26
N ARG A 201 19.92 -16.99 0.54
CA ARG A 201 20.74 -17.44 1.67
C ARG A 201 22.13 -17.89 1.22
N GLN A 202 22.21 -18.74 0.19
CA GLN A 202 23.50 -19.22 -0.35
C GLN A 202 24.35 -18.06 -0.90
N PHE A 203 23.72 -17.12 -1.60
CA PHE A 203 24.43 -15.95 -2.12
C PHE A 203 24.90 -15.03 -0.99
N ALA A 204 24.09 -14.84 0.05
CA ALA A 204 24.47 -14.07 1.22
C ALA A 204 25.70 -14.66 1.92
N ASP A 205 25.74 -15.97 2.10
CA ASP A 205 26.90 -16.66 2.69
C ASP A 205 28.17 -16.47 1.83
N TYR A 206 28.04 -16.58 0.50
CA TYR A 206 29.12 -16.33 -0.46
C TYR A 206 29.65 -14.89 -0.39
N VAL A 207 28.76 -13.90 -0.37
CA VAL A 207 29.10 -12.48 -0.29
C VAL A 207 29.76 -12.13 1.05
N ARG A 208 29.24 -12.65 2.16
CA ARG A 208 29.82 -12.48 3.50
C ARG A 208 31.20 -13.12 3.62
N ALA A 209 31.42 -14.28 3.01
CA ALA A 209 32.74 -14.92 2.94
C ALA A 209 33.77 -14.09 2.15
N MET A 210 33.32 -13.20 1.27
CA MET A 210 34.16 -12.21 0.59
C MET A 210 34.43 -10.95 1.43
N GLY A 211 33.83 -10.83 2.61
CA GLY A 211 33.95 -9.67 3.49
C GLY A 211 33.04 -8.50 3.12
N LEU A 212 32.12 -8.69 2.19
CA LEU A 212 31.22 -7.64 1.71
C LEU A 212 29.98 -7.53 2.60
N GLN A 213 29.49 -6.31 2.75
CA GLN A 213 28.20 -6.06 3.40
C GLN A 213 27.06 -6.44 2.46
N ILE A 214 26.07 -7.14 3.01
CA ILE A 214 24.87 -7.56 2.30
C ILE A 214 23.66 -7.39 3.21
N VAL A 215 22.65 -6.71 2.69
CA VAL A 215 21.43 -6.31 3.40
C VAL A 215 20.23 -6.40 2.48
N ARG A 216 19.04 -6.34 3.05
CA ARG A 216 17.80 -6.03 2.33
C ARG A 216 17.49 -4.56 2.57
N ARG A 217 17.06 -3.82 1.54
CA ARG A 217 16.58 -2.44 1.72
C ARG A 217 15.07 -2.42 1.77
N ARG A 218 14.52 -1.88 2.85
CA ARG A 218 13.13 -1.41 2.91
C ARG A 218 13.08 0.02 2.38
N ILE A 219 12.21 0.26 1.42
CA ILE A 219 12.01 1.55 0.76
C ILE A 219 10.54 1.90 0.94
N LEU A 220 10.24 3.02 1.57
CA LEU A 220 8.90 3.60 1.56
C LEU A 220 8.91 4.78 0.58
N PRO A 221 8.39 4.61 -0.65
CA PRO A 221 8.41 5.68 -1.64
C PRO A 221 7.63 6.90 -1.17
N LYS A 222 8.01 8.06 -1.71
CA LYS A 222 7.29 9.32 -1.45
C LYS A 222 5.81 9.16 -1.80
N GLY A 223 4.93 9.45 -0.83
CA GLY A 223 3.48 9.40 -1.01
C GLY A 223 2.88 8.00 -1.11
N GLU A 224 3.65 6.94 -0.85
CA GLU A 224 3.16 5.57 -0.83
C GLU A 224 2.95 5.06 0.60
N ALA A 225 1.87 4.31 0.80
CA ALA A 225 1.53 3.70 2.09
C ALA A 225 2.25 2.38 2.33
N LYS A 226 2.64 1.70 1.24
CA LYS A 226 3.26 0.39 1.30
C LYS A 226 4.76 0.51 1.04
N PRO A 227 5.60 0.00 1.93
CA PRO A 227 7.00 -0.16 1.62
C PRO A 227 7.18 -1.24 0.55
N ILE A 228 8.16 -1.03 -0.31
CA ILE A 228 8.71 -2.04 -1.20
C ILE A 228 10.06 -2.48 -0.65
N PHE A 229 10.50 -3.68 -1.02
CA PHE A 229 11.72 -4.25 -0.50
C PHE A 229 12.53 -4.86 -1.62
N THR A 230 13.84 -4.68 -1.57
CA THR A 230 14.78 -5.36 -2.46
C THR A 230 15.01 -6.79 -1.97
N ASP A 231 15.32 -7.74 -2.83
CA ASP A 231 15.82 -9.04 -2.31
C ASP A 231 17.17 -8.89 -1.63
N ILE A 232 18.13 -8.25 -2.31
CA ILE A 232 19.48 -8.05 -1.83
C ILE A 232 19.99 -6.66 -2.28
N TYR A 233 20.73 -5.98 -1.42
CA TYR A 233 21.53 -4.80 -1.72
C TYR A 233 22.92 -4.93 -1.10
N LEU A 234 23.96 -4.62 -1.88
CA LEU A 234 25.36 -4.58 -1.43
C LEU A 234 25.80 -3.10 -1.41
N PRO A 235 25.79 -2.42 -0.24
CA PRO A 235 26.04 -0.99 -0.17
C PRO A 235 27.42 -0.58 -0.69
N THR A 236 28.47 -1.34 -0.37
CA THR A 236 29.85 -1.00 -0.78
C THR A 236 30.08 -1.11 -2.28
N LYS A 237 29.29 -1.93 -2.97
CA LYS A 237 29.33 -2.09 -4.43
C LYS A 237 28.23 -1.30 -5.14
N ASN A 238 27.33 -0.66 -4.39
CA ASN A 238 26.09 -0.07 -4.90
C ASN A 238 25.33 -1.01 -5.87
N LEU A 239 25.21 -2.29 -5.49
CA LEU A 239 24.64 -3.33 -6.34
C LEU A 239 23.28 -3.80 -5.79
N LEU A 240 22.24 -3.67 -6.60
CA LEU A 240 20.91 -4.23 -6.37
C LEU A 240 20.83 -5.63 -6.98
N VAL A 241 20.37 -6.62 -6.21
CA VAL A 241 20.22 -7.99 -6.69
C VAL A 241 18.80 -8.48 -6.43
N GLU A 242 18.12 -8.94 -7.48
CA GLU A 242 16.77 -9.50 -7.42
C GLU A 242 16.84 -11.02 -7.65
N ALA A 243 16.26 -11.81 -6.75
CA ALA A 243 16.28 -13.26 -6.85
C ALA A 243 15.03 -13.79 -7.56
N LYS A 244 15.21 -14.86 -8.34
CA LYS A 244 14.10 -15.59 -8.97
C LYS A 244 14.32 -17.09 -8.87
N GLY A 245 13.27 -17.83 -8.54
CA GLY A 245 13.29 -19.28 -8.35
C GLY A 245 13.27 -20.09 -9.66
N SER A 246 13.26 -19.40 -10.81
CA SER A 246 13.19 -19.98 -12.15
C SER A 246 13.95 -19.10 -13.15
N VAL A 247 14.55 -19.75 -14.16
CA VAL A 247 15.24 -19.12 -15.30
C VAL A 247 14.30 -18.86 -16.49
N GLU A 248 12.99 -18.99 -16.31
CA GLU A 248 12.02 -18.72 -17.36
C GLU A 248 11.97 -17.24 -17.75
N ARG A 249 11.65 -16.96 -19.03
CA ARG A 249 11.56 -15.58 -19.54
C ARG A 249 10.62 -14.70 -18.71
N GLY A 250 9.51 -15.25 -18.24
CA GLY A 250 8.56 -14.52 -17.38
C GLY A 250 9.21 -14.05 -16.08
N SER A 251 9.96 -14.94 -15.43
CA SER A 251 10.70 -14.66 -14.20
C SER A 251 11.76 -13.58 -14.39
N LEU A 252 12.58 -13.67 -15.45
CA LEU A 252 13.58 -12.62 -15.73
C LEU A 252 12.93 -11.28 -16.07
N ARG A 253 11.84 -11.26 -16.84
CA ARG A 253 11.11 -10.01 -17.13
C ARG A 253 10.58 -9.36 -15.86
N MET A 254 10.06 -10.16 -14.92
CA MET A 254 9.62 -9.65 -13.62
C MET A 254 10.80 -9.05 -12.84
N ALA A 255 11.92 -9.77 -12.75
CA ALA A 255 13.11 -9.27 -12.07
C ALA A 255 13.64 -7.97 -12.66
N ILE A 256 13.67 -7.85 -14.00
CA ILE A 256 14.07 -6.62 -14.71
C ILE A 256 13.14 -5.46 -14.32
N GLY A 257 11.83 -5.71 -14.26
CA GLY A 257 10.85 -4.70 -13.84
C GLY A 257 11.06 -4.22 -12.41
N GLN A 258 11.25 -5.16 -11.48
CA GLN A 258 11.53 -4.86 -10.07
C GLN A 258 12.84 -4.08 -9.89
N LEU A 259 13.93 -4.53 -10.52
CA LEU A 259 15.22 -3.84 -10.51
C LEU A 259 15.13 -2.42 -11.10
N SER A 260 14.33 -2.25 -12.16
CA SER A 260 14.09 -0.93 -12.76
C SER A 260 13.34 0.01 -11.83
N ASP A 261 12.40 -0.51 -11.03
CA ASP A 261 11.70 0.27 -10.01
C ASP A 261 12.64 0.67 -8.87
N TYR A 262 13.39 -0.29 -8.32
CA TYR A 262 14.33 -0.04 -7.21
C TYR A 262 15.41 0.96 -7.61
N ARG A 263 16.01 0.82 -8.80
CA ARG A 263 17.11 1.67 -9.29
C ARG A 263 16.77 3.17 -9.28
N ARG A 264 15.49 3.56 -9.34
CA ARG A 264 15.05 4.96 -9.21
C ARG A 264 15.49 5.61 -7.89
N PHE A 265 15.74 4.79 -6.87
CA PHE A 265 16.10 5.21 -5.52
C PHE A 265 17.59 5.08 -5.20
N PHE A 266 18.39 4.46 -6.07
CA PHE A 266 19.83 4.26 -5.87
C PHE A 266 20.58 4.78 -7.09
N GLU A 267 21.00 6.04 -7.01
CA GLU A 267 21.70 6.69 -8.11
C GLU A 267 22.98 5.92 -8.47
N GLY A 268 23.14 5.63 -9.76
CA GLY A 268 24.30 4.89 -10.28
C GLY A 268 24.39 3.43 -9.83
N ALA A 269 23.32 2.82 -9.32
CA ALA A 269 23.36 1.43 -8.88
C ALA A 269 23.43 0.45 -10.06
N ASP A 270 24.42 -0.44 -9.97
CA ASP A 270 24.46 -1.66 -10.79
C ASP A 270 23.31 -2.57 -10.38
N CYS A 271 22.81 -3.39 -11.32
CA CYS A 271 21.77 -4.36 -11.03
C CYS A 271 22.18 -5.76 -11.49
N ALA A 272 21.70 -6.77 -10.77
CA ALA A 272 21.83 -8.15 -11.18
C ALA A 272 20.60 -9.00 -10.85
N VAL A 273 20.38 -10.05 -11.62
CA VAL A 273 19.41 -11.10 -11.28
C VAL A 273 20.15 -12.32 -10.74
N LEU A 274 19.66 -12.88 -9.64
CA LEU A 274 20.14 -14.12 -9.05
C LEU A 274 19.17 -15.27 -9.38
N VAL A 275 19.66 -16.30 -10.06
CA VAL A 275 18.84 -17.42 -10.57
C VAL A 275 19.43 -18.80 -10.22
N PRO A 276 18.62 -19.88 -10.17
CA PRO A 276 19.09 -21.18 -9.68
C PRO A 276 20.04 -21.92 -10.61
N SER A 277 20.12 -21.52 -11.89
CA SER A 277 21.00 -22.13 -12.89
C SER A 277 21.29 -21.14 -14.02
N LYS A 278 22.26 -21.46 -14.89
CA LYS A 278 22.60 -20.62 -16.05
C LYS A 278 21.38 -20.49 -16.99
N PRO A 279 20.90 -19.28 -17.29
CA PRO A 279 19.89 -19.07 -18.33
C PRO A 279 20.42 -19.40 -19.73
N ARG A 280 19.50 -19.63 -20.67
CA ARG A 280 19.86 -19.69 -22.10
C ARG A 280 20.40 -18.35 -22.60
N ASP A 281 21.23 -18.37 -23.63
CA ASP A 281 21.95 -17.18 -24.12
C ASP A 281 21.03 -16.00 -24.47
N ASP A 282 19.88 -16.25 -25.12
CA ASP A 282 18.87 -15.21 -25.41
C ASP A 282 18.36 -14.47 -24.15
N LEU A 283 18.33 -15.13 -22.98
CA LEU A 283 17.92 -14.48 -21.73
C LEU A 283 19.08 -13.74 -21.05
N LEU A 284 20.32 -14.18 -21.28
CA LEU A 284 21.51 -13.42 -20.91
C LEU A 284 21.60 -12.12 -21.72
N ASP A 285 21.40 -12.22 -23.05
CA ASP A 285 21.34 -11.06 -23.96
C ASP A 285 20.24 -10.07 -23.55
N LEU A 286 19.07 -10.59 -23.12
CA LEU A 286 17.99 -9.76 -22.60
C LEU A 286 18.42 -8.96 -21.37
N CYS A 287 19.06 -9.60 -20.38
CA CYS A 287 19.55 -8.91 -19.18
C CYS A 287 20.67 -7.91 -19.53
N GLU A 288 21.60 -8.29 -20.39
CA GLU A 288 22.70 -7.43 -20.85
C GLU A 288 22.19 -6.18 -21.57
N SER A 289 21.14 -6.30 -22.39
CA SER A 289 20.51 -5.16 -23.06
C SER A 289 19.97 -4.10 -22.09
N GLN A 290 19.73 -4.47 -20.83
CA GLN A 290 19.25 -3.61 -19.75
C GLN A 290 20.37 -3.21 -18.77
N SER A 291 21.63 -3.55 -19.09
CA SER A 291 22.78 -3.41 -18.17
C SER A 291 22.51 -4.09 -16.83
N ILE A 292 22.02 -5.33 -16.88
CA ILE A 292 21.73 -6.17 -15.73
C ILE A 292 22.61 -7.42 -15.83
N SER A 293 23.43 -7.64 -14.81
CA SER A 293 24.24 -8.86 -14.71
C SER A 293 23.38 -10.04 -14.25
N VAL A 294 23.85 -11.28 -14.45
CA VAL A 294 23.13 -12.46 -13.97
C VAL A 294 24.07 -13.35 -13.18
N PHE A 295 23.66 -13.77 -11.98
CA PHE A 295 24.40 -14.69 -11.12
C PHE A 295 23.68 -16.04 -11.01
N TRP A 296 24.45 -17.12 -10.98
CA TRP A 296 23.93 -18.46 -10.69
C TRP A 296 24.96 -19.29 -9.91
N PRO A 297 24.51 -20.25 -9.08
CA PRO A 297 25.41 -21.07 -8.29
C PRO A 297 26.21 -22.03 -9.16
N ILE A 298 27.45 -22.28 -8.75
CA ILE A 298 28.35 -23.31 -9.27
C ILE A 298 29.03 -24.03 -8.09
N ASP A 299 29.77 -25.11 -8.35
CA ASP A 299 30.53 -25.79 -7.31
C ASP A 299 31.52 -24.81 -6.63
N GLY A 300 31.29 -24.56 -5.34
CA GLY A 300 32.15 -23.71 -4.53
C GLY A 300 31.92 -22.19 -4.65
N GLY A 301 30.85 -21.73 -5.32
CA GLY A 301 30.56 -20.29 -5.38
C GLY A 301 29.47 -19.91 -6.38
N PHE A 302 29.62 -18.73 -6.99
CA PHE A 302 28.70 -18.21 -8.00
C PHE A 302 29.47 -17.77 -9.24
N GLN A 303 28.89 -18.03 -10.41
CA GLN A 303 29.35 -17.50 -11.69
C GLN A 303 28.43 -16.35 -12.11
N SER A 304 28.95 -15.45 -12.95
CA SER A 304 28.15 -14.38 -13.54
C SER A 304 28.30 -14.24 -15.05
N HIS A 305 27.27 -13.65 -15.66
CA HIS A 305 27.29 -12.98 -16.96
C HIS A 305 27.20 -11.47 -16.75
N GLY A 306 28.06 -10.68 -17.40
CA GLY A 306 28.22 -9.25 -17.14
C GLY A 306 29.28 -8.97 -16.07
N SER A 307 28.95 -8.17 -15.07
CA SER A 307 29.88 -7.77 -14.01
C SER A 307 30.20 -8.93 -13.06
N GLN A 308 31.46 -9.01 -12.62
CA GLN A 308 31.90 -9.95 -11.59
C GLN A 308 31.90 -9.28 -10.22
N LEU A 309 31.53 -10.02 -9.18
CA LEU A 309 31.66 -9.56 -7.81
C LEU A 309 33.09 -9.81 -7.31
N THR A 310 33.79 -8.74 -6.94
CA THR A 310 35.16 -8.80 -6.42
C THR A 310 35.21 -8.45 -4.93
N LYS A 311 36.23 -8.97 -4.23
CA LYS A 311 36.53 -8.54 -2.86
C LYS A 311 36.86 -7.04 -2.83
N ASP A 312 36.68 -6.42 -1.67
CA ASP A 312 37.18 -5.07 -1.40
C ASP A 312 38.71 -5.03 -1.38
#